data_AF-A0AAU7E798-F1
#
_entry.id   AF-A0AAU7E798-F1
#
_cell.length_a   1.000
_cell.length_b   1.000
_cell.length_c   1.000
_cell.angle_alpha   90.00
_cell.angle_beta   90.00
_cell.angle_gamma   90.00
#
_symmetry.space_group_name_H-M   'P 1'
#
loop_
_entity.id
_entity.type
_entity.pdbx_description
1 polymer ?
#
loop_
_entity_poly.entity_id
_entity_poly.type
_entity_poly.pdbx_seq_one_letter_code
_entity_poly.pdbx_strand_id
1 'polypeptide(L)'
;MSVIRQKDDENSKRIQNIFELISKWDDPHFLIARDKTREIKEKLKYKKGYDEQEIISEIKYNQDLKRSVILVLNYFQTIEFMIKNNMVATYEIKFHLGGVIVEILERFKFIFKQNSLTIKKLRKS
;
A
#
# COMPACT_ATOMS: atom_id res chain seq x y z
N MET A 1 -7.35 -0.07 40.02
CA MET A 1 -8.39 0.35 39.03
C MET A 1 -7.83 1.16 37.85
N SER A 2 -6.62 1.74 37.90
CA SER A 2 -6.05 2.58 36.83
C SER A 2 -5.46 1.81 35.64
N VAL A 3 -4.74 0.70 35.88
CA VAL A 3 -4.00 -0.05 34.83
C VAL A 3 -4.92 -0.82 33.88
N ILE A 4 -6.06 -1.32 34.38
CA ILE A 4 -7.05 -2.05 33.57
C ILE A 4 -7.72 -1.09 32.58
N ARG A 5 -8.16 0.09 33.05
CA ARG A 5 -8.74 1.13 32.20
C ARG A 5 -7.77 1.62 31.11
N GLN A 6 -6.49 1.83 31.45
CA GLN A 6 -5.48 2.19 30.45
C GLN A 6 -5.29 1.14 29.36
N LYS A 7 -5.31 -0.16 29.70
CA LYS A 7 -5.21 -1.23 28.69
C LYS A 7 -6.43 -1.31 27.79
N ASP A 8 -7.62 -1.07 28.33
CA ASP A 8 -8.87 -1.06 27.57
C ASP A 8 -8.92 0.12 26.59
N ASP A 9 -8.42 1.29 27.01
CA ASP A 9 -8.29 2.48 26.16
C ASP A 9 -7.26 2.27 25.02
N GLU A 10 -6.12 1.64 25.32
CA GLU A 10 -5.11 1.30 24.30
C GLU A 10 -5.64 0.33 23.24
N ASN A 11 -6.37 -0.70 23.66
CA ASN A 11 -6.98 -1.66 22.74
C ASN A 11 -8.05 -1.01 21.87
N SER A 12 -8.90 -0.16 22.46
CA SER A 12 -9.92 0.59 21.73
C SER A 12 -9.29 1.50 20.67
N LYS A 13 -8.18 2.17 21.00
CA LYS A 13 -7.43 3.00 20.05
C LYS A 13 -6.81 2.19 18.92
N ARG A 14 -6.26 1.00 19.20
CA ARG A 14 -5.72 0.11 18.16
C ARG A 14 -6.81 -0.36 17.19
N ILE A 15 -8.00 -0.65 17.69
CA ILE A 15 -9.16 -1.04 16.86
C ILE A 15 -9.61 0.15 16.01
N GLN A 16 -9.74 1.34 16.60
CA GLN A 16 -10.09 2.56 15.87
C GLN A 16 -9.12 2.84 14.71
N ASN A 17 -7.82 2.69 14.96
CA ASN A 17 -6.79 2.84 13.93
C ASN A 17 -6.96 1.85 12.77
N ILE A 18 -7.44 0.62 13.03
CA ILE A 18 -7.73 -0.37 11.98
C ILE A 18 -8.92 0.09 11.13
N PHE A 19 -9.99 0.56 11.77
CA PHE A 19 -11.15 1.11 11.06
C PHE A 19 -10.77 2.29 10.17
N GLU A 20 -9.91 3.18 10.64
CA GLU A 20 -9.42 4.32 9.86
C GLU A 20 -8.61 3.87 8.64
N LEU A 21 -7.75 2.85 8.78
CA LEU A 21 -7.00 2.28 7.67
C LEU A 21 -7.94 1.71 6.61
N ILE A 22 -8.89 0.87 7.02
CA ILE A 22 -9.87 0.26 6.11
C ILE A 22 -10.68 1.36 5.40
N SER A 23 -11.23 2.32 6.16
CA SER A 23 -12.03 3.41 5.60
C SER A 23 -11.24 4.25 4.61
N LYS A 24 -9.97 4.52 4.89
CA LYS A 24 -9.09 5.25 3.98
C LYS A 24 -8.79 4.48 2.71
N TRP A 25 -8.68 3.15 2.77
CA TRP A 25 -8.49 2.33 1.59
C TRP A 25 -9.68 2.36 0.63
N ASP A 26 -10.88 2.60 1.16
CA ASP A 26 -12.12 2.72 0.41
C ASP A 26 -12.45 4.15 -0.04
N ASP A 27 -11.60 5.13 0.31
CA ASP A 27 -11.74 6.50 -0.17
C ASP A 27 -11.66 6.58 -1.71
N PRO A 28 -12.47 7.44 -2.37
CA PRO A 28 -12.48 7.58 -3.82
C PRO A 28 -11.11 7.82 -4.46
N HIS A 29 -10.21 8.56 -3.81
CA HIS A 29 -8.87 8.80 -4.33
C HIS A 29 -8.03 7.51 -4.36
N PHE A 30 -8.18 6.67 -3.33
CA PHE A 30 -7.54 5.37 -3.28
C PHE A 30 -8.17 4.40 -4.28
N LEU A 31 -9.48 4.44 -4.50
CA LEU A 31 -10.14 3.68 -5.56
C LEU A 31 -9.54 4.00 -6.94
N ILE A 32 -9.47 5.27 -7.31
CA ILE A 32 -8.88 5.71 -8.59
C ILE A 32 -7.44 5.23 -8.72
N ALA A 33 -6.65 5.35 -7.66
CA ALA A 33 -5.26 4.90 -7.68
C ALA A 33 -5.13 3.36 -7.78
N ARG A 34 -6.03 2.60 -7.14
CA ARG A 34 -6.09 1.13 -7.24
C ARG A 34 -6.44 0.68 -8.65
N ASP A 35 -7.36 1.38 -9.32
CA ASP A 35 -7.77 1.03 -10.68
C ASP A 35 -6.66 1.31 -11.68
N LYS A 36 -6.05 2.50 -11.62
CA LYS A 36 -4.88 2.85 -12.47
C LYS A 36 -3.72 1.87 -12.27
N THR A 37 -3.51 1.38 -11.05
CA THR A 37 -2.43 0.42 -10.76
C THR A 37 -2.81 -1.03 -11.11
N ARG A 38 -4.10 -1.35 -11.20
CA ARG A 38 -4.59 -2.64 -11.71
C ARG A 38 -4.40 -2.76 -13.22
N GLU A 39 -4.56 -1.68 -13.97
CA GLU A 39 -4.25 -1.65 -15.41
C GLU A 39 -2.81 -2.09 -15.71
N ILE A 40 -1.85 -1.74 -14.84
CA ILE A 40 -0.45 -2.21 -14.94
C ILE A 40 -0.37 -3.74 -14.84
N LYS A 41 -1.11 -4.36 -13.89
CA LYS A 41 -1.13 -5.82 -13.70
C LYS A 41 -1.70 -6.52 -14.94
N GLU A 42 -2.77 -5.99 -15.51
CA GLU A 42 -3.36 -6.55 -16.72
C GLU A 42 -2.40 -6.41 -17.91
N LYS A 43 -1.77 -5.25 -18.11
CA LYS A 43 -0.73 -5.06 -19.13
C LYS A 43 0.41 -6.09 -18.99
N LEU A 44 0.83 -6.37 -17.75
CA LEU A 44 1.85 -7.38 -17.45
C LEU A 44 1.41 -8.82 -17.76
N LYS A 45 0.14 -9.14 -17.55
CA LYS A 45 -0.40 -10.50 -17.74
C LYS A 45 -0.55 -10.88 -19.21
N TYR A 46 -0.92 -9.92 -20.07
CA TYR A 46 -1.26 -10.19 -21.47
C TYR A 46 -0.11 -10.03 -22.46
N LYS A 47 1.02 -9.41 -22.11
CA LYS A 47 2.16 -9.29 -23.01
C LYS A 47 3.18 -10.42 -22.82
N LYS A 48 3.32 -11.29 -23.84
CA LYS A 48 4.49 -12.16 -24.00
C LYS A 48 5.72 -11.29 -24.25
N GLY A 49 6.63 -11.21 -23.28
CA GLY A 49 7.93 -10.55 -23.44
C GLY A 49 7.98 -9.07 -23.06
N TYR A 50 7.17 -8.62 -22.10
CA TYR A 50 7.19 -7.22 -21.67
C TYR A 50 8.38 -6.88 -20.76
N ASP A 51 9.08 -5.80 -21.10
CA ASP A 51 10.25 -5.30 -20.38
C ASP A 51 9.80 -4.51 -19.14
N GLU A 52 10.24 -4.94 -17.96
CA GLU A 52 10.00 -4.22 -16.69
C GLU A 52 10.43 -2.74 -16.80
N GLN A 53 11.41 -2.43 -17.64
CA GLN A 53 11.88 -1.06 -17.91
C GLN A 53 10.83 -0.17 -18.59
N GLU A 54 9.95 -0.74 -19.42
CA GLU A 54 8.91 0.01 -20.13
C GLU A 54 7.86 0.52 -19.15
N ILE A 55 7.43 -0.32 -18.19
CA ILE A 55 6.46 0.08 -17.16
C ILE A 55 7.08 1.09 -16.20
N ILE A 56 8.35 0.92 -15.84
CA ILE A 56 9.04 1.90 -15.00
C ILE A 56 9.12 3.25 -15.71
N SER A 57 9.37 3.24 -17.02
CA SER A 57 9.35 4.45 -17.84
C SER A 57 7.94 5.05 -17.90
N GLU A 58 6.91 4.24 -18.08
CA GLU A 58 5.51 4.69 -18.05
C GLU A 58 5.17 5.34 -16.71
N ILE A 59 5.50 4.71 -15.58
CA ILE A 59 5.30 5.27 -14.24
C ILE A 59 6.08 6.58 -14.06
N LYS A 60 7.28 6.70 -14.65
CA LYS A 60 8.11 7.89 -14.51
C LYS A 60 7.53 9.08 -15.28
N TYR A 61 7.04 8.86 -16.49
CA TYR A 61 6.62 9.93 -17.40
C TYR A 61 5.11 10.22 -17.37
N ASN A 62 4.27 9.26 -16.96
CA ASN A 62 2.85 9.48 -16.73
C ASN A 62 2.64 9.98 -15.29
N GLN A 63 2.42 11.29 -15.12
CA GLN A 63 2.27 11.94 -13.81
C GLN A 63 1.11 11.38 -12.98
N ASP A 64 0.01 11.06 -13.64
CA ASP A 64 -1.19 10.51 -13.01
C ASP A 64 -0.94 9.10 -12.47
N LEU A 65 -0.27 8.27 -13.26
CA LEU A 65 0.13 6.93 -12.85
C LEU A 65 1.16 7.00 -11.73
N LYS A 66 2.16 7.88 -11.85
CA LYS A 66 3.17 8.13 -10.80
C LYS A 66 2.53 8.46 -9.46
N ARG A 67 1.60 9.42 -9.45
CA ARG A 67 0.87 9.84 -8.25
C ARG A 67 0.06 8.70 -7.65
N SER A 68 -0.60 7.92 -8.50
CA SER A 68 -1.38 6.75 -8.07
C SER A 68 -0.51 5.68 -7.42
N VAL A 69 0.63 5.35 -8.03
CA VAL A 69 1.61 4.40 -7.47
C VAL A 69 2.15 4.90 -6.13
N ILE A 70 2.53 6.18 -6.05
CA ILE A 70 3.02 6.78 -4.80
C ILE A 70 1.94 6.73 -3.71
N LEU A 71 0.69 7.07 -4.03
CA LEU A 71 -0.40 7.08 -3.06
C LEU A 71 -0.63 5.69 -2.46
N VAL A 72 -0.69 4.65 -3.32
CA VAL A 72 -0.85 3.26 -2.88
C VAL A 72 0.34 2.82 -2.02
N LEU A 73 1.58 3.10 -2.44
CA LEU A 73 2.77 2.74 -1.66
C LEU A 73 2.86 3.48 -0.32
N ASN A 74 2.44 4.74 -0.27
CA ASN A 74 2.40 5.51 0.97
C ASN A 74 1.45 4.88 1.98
N TYR A 75 0.28 4.43 1.55
CA TYR A 75 -0.69 3.76 2.42
C TYR A 75 -0.11 2.51 3.07
N PHE A 76 0.56 1.64 2.30
CA PHE A 76 1.19 0.44 2.87
C PHE A 76 2.38 0.75 3.78
N GLN A 77 3.13 1.81 3.51
CA GLN A 77 4.17 2.28 4.44
C GLN A 77 3.57 2.81 5.74
N THR A 78 2.41 3.47 5.70
CA THR A 78 1.69 3.86 6.92
C THR A 78 1.29 2.64 7.73
N ILE A 79 0.75 1.60 7.08
CA ILE A 79 0.43 0.33 7.75
C ILE A 79 1.68 -0.28 8.38
N GLU A 80 2.78 -0.39 7.63
CA GLU A 80 4.04 -0.95 8.13
C GLU A 80 4.56 -0.16 9.35
N PHE A 81 4.52 1.18 9.29
CA PHE A 81 4.90 2.04 10.39
C PHE A 81 4.02 1.81 11.63
N MET A 82 2.70 1.73 11.47
CA MET A 82 1.78 1.50 12.58
C MET A 82 1.97 0.13 13.23
N ILE A 83 2.25 -0.92 12.44
CA ILE A 83 2.58 -2.25 12.97
C ILE A 83 3.87 -2.19 13.79
N LYS A 84 4.94 -1.58 13.25
CA LYS A 84 6.24 -1.48 13.93
C LYS A 84 6.17 -0.73 15.26
N ASN A 85 5.23 0.21 15.38
CA ASN A 85 5.02 1.02 16.57
C ASN A 85 3.88 0.51 17.47
N ASN A 86 3.39 -0.72 17.24
CA ASN A 86 2.32 -1.32 18.04
C ASN A 86 1.04 -0.46 18.14
N MET A 87 0.75 0.31 17.08
CA MET A 87 -0.42 1.20 16.99
C MET A 87 -1.66 0.48 16.48
N VAL A 88 -1.51 -0.74 15.95
CA VAL A 88 -2.59 -1.59 15.44
C VAL A 88 -2.34 -3.03 15.89
N ALA A 89 -3.42 -3.81 15.99
CA ALA A 89 -3.30 -5.25 16.22
C ALA A 89 -2.91 -5.95 14.91
N THR A 90 -1.70 -6.52 14.86
CA THR A 90 -1.16 -7.17 13.64
C THR A 90 -2.06 -8.30 13.13
N TYR A 91 -2.71 -9.04 14.04
CA TYR A 91 -3.67 -10.08 13.68
C TYR A 91 -4.83 -9.52 12.85
N GLU A 92 -5.44 -8.43 13.31
CA GLU A 92 -6.58 -7.80 12.63
C GLU A 92 -6.20 -7.22 11.27
N ILE A 93 -5.03 -6.57 11.17
CA ILE A 93 -4.51 -6.10 9.88
C ILE A 93 -4.33 -7.28 8.91
N LYS A 94 -3.76 -8.39 9.38
CA LYS A 94 -3.57 -9.57 8.54
C LYS A 94 -4.93 -10.17 8.12
N PHE A 95 -5.90 -10.21 9.02
CA PHE A 95 -7.23 -10.77 8.77
C PHE A 95 -8.01 -9.94 7.74
N HIS A 96 -8.04 -8.61 7.90
CA HIS A 96 -8.84 -7.74 7.04
C HIS A 96 -8.11 -7.25 5.79
N LEU A 97 -6.81 -6.95 5.88
CA LEU A 97 -6.03 -6.35 4.79
C LEU A 97 -5.00 -7.29 4.17
N GLY A 98 -4.79 -8.50 4.73
CA GLY A 98 -3.75 -9.42 4.27
C GLY A 98 -3.87 -9.78 2.79
N GLY A 99 -5.08 -10.14 2.33
CA GLY A 99 -5.31 -10.45 0.91
C GLY A 99 -5.07 -9.25 -0.01
N VAL A 100 -5.50 -8.07 0.42
CA VAL A 100 -5.28 -6.81 -0.31
C VAL A 100 -3.79 -6.50 -0.43
N ILE A 101 -3.04 -6.63 0.67
CA ILE A 101 -1.59 -6.39 0.69
C ILE A 101 -0.89 -7.33 -0.29
N VAL A 102 -1.23 -8.62 -0.29
CA VAL A 102 -0.66 -9.60 -1.22
C VAL A 102 -0.94 -9.21 -2.67
N GLU A 103 -2.19 -8.85 -2.99
CA GLU A 103 -2.55 -8.44 -4.34
C GLU A 103 -1.76 -7.22 -4.82
N ILE A 104 -1.56 -6.23 -3.95
CA ILE A 104 -0.77 -5.04 -4.28
C ILE A 104 0.73 -5.36 -4.42
N LEU A 105 1.28 -6.22 -3.57
CA LEU A 105 2.67 -6.66 -3.68
C LEU A 105 2.92 -7.40 -5.00
N GLU A 106 1.97 -8.20 -5.47
CA GLU A 106 2.04 -8.80 -6.81
C GLU A 106 2.05 -7.75 -7.91
N ARG A 107 1.18 -6.74 -7.83
CA ARG A 107 1.10 -5.65 -8.83
C ARG A 107 2.43 -4.91 -8.98
N PHE A 108 3.17 -4.73 -7.89
CA PHE A 108 4.42 -3.96 -7.89
C PHE A 108 5.67 -4.81 -7.72
N LYS A 109 5.57 -6.13 -7.87
CA LYS A 109 6.69 -7.06 -7.66
C LYS A 109 7.92 -6.65 -8.46
N PHE A 110 7.75 -6.19 -9.71
CA PHE A 110 8.84 -5.72 -10.57
C PHE A 110 9.55 -4.46 -10.02
N ILE A 111 8.81 -3.53 -9.42
CA ILE A 111 9.38 -2.33 -8.76
C ILE A 111 10.21 -2.73 -7.55
N PHE A 112 9.69 -3.66 -6.73
CA PHE A 112 10.39 -4.15 -5.54
C PHE A 112 11.62 -5.00 -5.88
N LYS A 113 11.58 -5.73 -7.00
CA LYS A 113 12.71 -6.52 -7.51
C LYS A 113 13.88 -5.65 -7.98
N GLN A 114 13.61 -4.45 -8.50
CA GLN A 114 14.63 -3.47 -8.92
C GLN A 114 15.19 -2.59 -7.78
N ASN A 115 15.25 -3.08 -6.54
CA ASN A 115 15.74 -2.40 -5.32
C ASN A 115 14.80 -1.37 -4.67
N SER A 116 14.85 -1.32 -3.32
CA SER A 116 14.26 -0.30 -2.44
C SER A 116 14.68 1.15 -2.76
N LEU A 117 15.72 1.33 -3.57
CA LEU A 117 16.18 2.62 -4.10
C LEU A 117 15.22 3.22 -5.12
N THR A 118 14.46 2.41 -5.87
CA THR A 118 13.56 2.89 -6.93
C THR A 118 12.38 3.66 -6.35
N ILE A 119 11.82 3.22 -5.21
CA ILE A 119 10.76 3.95 -4.49
C ILE A 119 11.30 5.27 -3.92
N LYS A 120 12.52 5.27 -3.36
CA LYS A 120 13.16 6.50 -2.86
C LYS A 120 13.49 7.48 -3.99
N LYS A 121 13.87 6.98 -5.18
CA LYS A 121 14.12 7.79 -6.38
C LYS A 121 12.83 8.37 -6.95
N LEU A 122 11.75 7.59 -7.04
CA LEU A 122 10.43 8.05 -7.51
C LEU A 122 9.87 9.22 -6.67
N ARG A 123 10.24 9.30 -5.38
CA ARG A 123 9.87 10.41 -4.48
C ARG A 123 10.77 11.65 -4.58
N LYS A 124 11.97 11.53 -5.15
CA LYS A 124 12.98 12.61 -5.23
C LYS A 124 13.04 13.30 -6.60
N SER A 125 12.41 12.72 -7.62
CA SER A 125 12.26 13.25 -8.98
C SER A 125 10.86 13.80 -9.20
#